data_AF-A0A3D3F9V3-F1
#
_entry.id   AF-A0A3D3F9V3-F1
#
_cell.length_a   1.000
_cell.length_b   1.000
_cell.length_c   1.000
_cell.angle_alpha   90.00
_cell.angle_beta   90.00
_cell.angle_gamma   90.00
#
_symmetry.space_group_name_H-M   'P 1'
#
loop_
_entity.id
_entity.type
_entity.pdbx_description
1 polymer ?
#
loop_
_entity_poly.entity_id
_entity_poly.type
_entity_poly.pdbx_seq_one_letter_code
_entity_poly.pdbx_strand_id
1 'polypeptide(L)'
;MIQLYVGLIAEGTSDYLFLQPIIEKTLLTIAYECKGQVDIDVKKIECDKGSGFTDYVLNAAKTVKENFITMLIVHADADAGTAEHTYSYKINSAKVLLEQQNERDFCKNLIAIVPIQETESWMLA
;
A
#
# COMPACT_ATOMS: atom_id res chain seq x y z
N MET A 1 -4.30 23.92 5.74
CA MET A 1 -4.61 22.52 6.08
C MET A 1 -4.48 21.71 4.81
N ILE A 2 -3.57 20.75 4.79
CA ILE A 2 -3.33 19.86 3.65
C ILE A 2 -4.03 18.54 3.95
N GLN A 3 -4.77 17.98 3.00
CA GLN A 3 -5.40 16.68 3.16
C GLN A 3 -4.66 15.64 2.31
N LEU A 4 -4.24 14.56 2.94
CA LEU A 4 -3.51 13.46 2.32
C LEU A 4 -4.41 12.22 2.29
N TYR A 5 -4.92 11.90 1.11
CA TYR A 5 -5.61 10.64 0.87
C TYR A 5 -4.61 9.56 0.48
N VAL A 6 -4.72 8.40 1.11
CA VAL A 6 -3.82 7.26 0.92
C VAL A 6 -4.65 6.01 0.68
N GLY A 7 -4.36 5.30 -0.40
CA GLY A 7 -4.98 4.02 -0.71
C GLY A 7 -4.22 2.88 -0.04
N LEU A 8 -4.93 1.89 0.50
CA LEU A 8 -4.37 0.66 1.01
C LEU A 8 -4.93 -0.52 0.22
N ILE A 9 -4.06 -1.40 -0.26
CA ILE A 9 -4.40 -2.77 -0.65
C ILE A 9 -3.62 -3.77 0.18
N ALA A 10 -4.25 -4.89 0.45
CA ALA A 10 -3.69 -6.01 1.20
C ALA A 10 -4.27 -7.35 0.71
N GLU A 11 -3.54 -8.44 0.93
CA GLU A 11 -3.93 -9.78 0.51
C GLU A 11 -5.12 -10.29 1.35
N GLY A 12 -5.05 -10.11 2.69
CA GLY A 12 -6.04 -10.54 3.65
C GLY A 12 -7.01 -9.45 4.11
N THR A 13 -8.19 -9.85 4.57
CA THR A 13 -9.20 -8.92 5.12
C THR A 13 -8.79 -8.34 6.48
N SER A 14 -8.08 -9.14 7.28
CA SER A 14 -7.59 -8.75 8.62
C SER A 14 -6.53 -7.65 8.54
N ASP A 15 -5.70 -7.69 7.49
CA ASP A 15 -4.64 -6.70 7.25
C ASP A 15 -5.19 -5.28 7.21
N TYR A 16 -6.36 -5.06 6.62
CA TYR A 16 -6.97 -3.73 6.56
C TYR A 16 -7.30 -3.20 7.97
N LEU A 17 -7.83 -4.05 8.84
CA LEU A 17 -8.17 -3.66 10.21
C LEU A 17 -6.92 -3.34 11.04
N PHE A 18 -5.84 -4.08 10.79
CA PHE A 18 -4.59 -3.92 11.54
C PHE A 18 -3.73 -2.76 11.01
N LEU A 19 -3.49 -2.72 9.70
CA LEU A 19 -2.56 -1.79 9.08
C LEU A 19 -3.12 -0.37 8.94
N GLN A 20 -4.43 -0.21 8.71
CA GLN A 20 -5.02 1.11 8.55
C GLN A 20 -4.68 2.07 9.71
N PRO A 21 -4.97 1.75 11.00
CA PRO A 21 -4.65 2.66 12.10
C PRO A 21 -3.14 2.86 12.29
N ILE A 22 -2.31 1.86 11.97
CA ILE A 22 -0.85 1.95 12.06
C ILE A 22 -0.32 2.93 11.02
N ILE A 23 -0.78 2.81 9.77
CA ILE A 23 -0.41 3.69 8.67
C ILE A 23 -0.83 5.12 8.97
N GLU A 24 -2.09 5.35 9.37
CA GLU A 24 -2.60 6.68 9.72
C GLU A 24 -1.74 7.34 10.79
N LYS A 25 -1.47 6.61 11.90
CA LYS A 25 -0.65 7.13 13.00
C LYS A 25 0.79 7.38 12.59
N THR A 26 1.37 6.50 11.77
CA THR A 26 2.75 6.63 11.29
C THR A 26 2.90 7.85 10.39
N LEU A 27 2.00 8.02 9.42
CA LEU A 27 1.99 9.18 8.55
C LEU A 27 1.73 10.48 9.32
N LEU A 28 0.85 10.46 10.32
CA LEU A 28 0.60 11.63 11.18
C LEU A 28 1.85 12.00 11.98
N THR A 29 2.56 11.00 12.49
CA THR A 29 3.83 11.18 13.20
C THR A 29 4.88 11.84 12.31
N ILE A 30 5.04 11.35 11.07
CA ILE A 30 5.94 11.94 10.08
C ILE A 30 5.50 13.36 9.72
N ALA A 31 4.19 13.59 9.57
CA ALA A 31 3.63 14.89 9.23
C ALA A 31 3.83 15.93 10.34
N TYR A 32 3.93 15.53 11.62
CA TYR A 32 4.25 16.46 12.71
C TYR A 32 5.66 17.07 12.60
N GLU A 33 6.57 16.42 11.90
CA GLU A 33 7.90 16.98 11.61
C GLU A 33 7.86 18.03 10.48
N CYS A 34 6.76 18.10 9.73
CA CYS A 34 6.57 19.02 8.62
C CYS A 34 5.98 20.37 9.07
N LYS A 35 6.20 21.42 8.27
CA LYS A 35 5.56 22.73 8.49
C LYS A 35 4.12 22.71 7.98
N GLY A 36 3.15 22.62 8.88
CA GLY A 36 1.73 22.82 8.59
C GLY A 36 0.81 21.80 9.27
N GLN A 37 -0.49 22.03 9.16
CA GLN A 37 -1.51 21.07 9.61
C GLN A 37 -1.85 20.13 8.46
N VAL A 38 -1.58 18.84 8.65
CA VAL A 38 -1.89 17.76 7.71
C VAL A 38 -2.99 16.89 8.30
N ASP A 39 -3.99 16.60 7.49
CA ASP A 39 -5.04 15.62 7.79
C ASP A 39 -4.83 14.40 6.90
N ILE A 40 -4.93 13.20 7.46
CA ILE A 40 -4.58 11.95 6.77
C ILE A 40 -5.78 11.03 6.80
N ASP A 41 -6.15 10.52 5.63
CA ASP A 41 -7.27 9.59 5.47
C ASP A 41 -6.81 8.37 4.66
N VAL A 42 -6.72 7.22 5.33
CA VAL A 42 -6.34 5.96 4.70
C VAL A 42 -7.61 5.20 4.31
N LYS A 43 -7.73 4.87 3.02
CA LYS A 43 -8.87 4.16 2.46
C LYS A 43 -8.45 2.80 1.91
N LYS A 44 -9.18 1.76 2.29
CA LYS A 44 -9.16 0.49 1.57
C LYS A 44 -9.57 0.73 0.11
N ILE A 45 -8.78 0.22 -0.83
CA ILE A 45 -9.09 0.28 -2.25
C ILE A 45 -9.76 -1.02 -2.65
N GLU A 46 -10.98 -0.90 -3.17
CA GLU A 46 -11.73 -2.01 -3.73
C GLU A 46 -11.61 -2.00 -5.25
N CYS A 47 -10.95 -3.03 -5.79
CA CYS A 47 -10.77 -3.22 -7.22
C CYS A 47 -10.68 -4.71 -7.54
N ASP A 48 -10.73 -5.02 -8.84
CA ASP A 48 -10.53 -6.39 -9.32
C ASP A 48 -9.09 -6.86 -9.04
N LYS A 49 -8.95 -8.07 -8.47
CA LYS A 49 -7.63 -8.66 -8.18
C LYS A 49 -6.92 -9.18 -9.44
N GLY A 50 -7.63 -9.30 -10.56
CA GLY A 50 -7.05 -9.81 -11.81
C GLY A 50 -6.55 -11.25 -11.68
N SER A 51 -5.52 -11.60 -12.48
CA SER A 51 -4.98 -12.96 -12.52
C SER A 51 -3.89 -13.24 -11.49
N GLY A 52 -3.38 -12.20 -10.82
CA GLY A 52 -2.33 -12.32 -9.82
C GLY A 52 -2.00 -11.00 -9.13
N PHE A 53 -1.05 -11.05 -8.20
CA PHE A 53 -0.69 -9.91 -7.36
C PHE A 53 -0.33 -8.64 -8.16
N THR A 54 0.41 -8.80 -9.26
CA THR A 54 0.79 -7.65 -10.07
C THR A 54 -0.41 -6.97 -10.75
N ASP A 55 -1.36 -7.75 -11.26
CA ASP A 55 -2.59 -7.20 -11.84
C ASP A 55 -3.39 -6.47 -10.77
N TYR A 56 -3.47 -7.04 -9.56
CA TYR A 56 -4.13 -6.39 -8.44
C TYR A 56 -3.52 -5.02 -8.11
N VAL A 57 -2.18 -4.93 -8.05
CA VAL A 57 -1.47 -3.65 -7.84
C VAL A 57 -1.74 -2.66 -8.96
N LEU A 58 -1.72 -3.09 -10.23
CA LEU A 58 -2.00 -2.21 -11.38
C LEU A 58 -3.43 -1.68 -11.37
N ASN A 59 -4.40 -2.56 -11.13
CA ASN A 59 -5.81 -2.19 -11.02
C ASN A 59 -6.01 -1.21 -9.85
N ALA A 60 -5.40 -1.47 -8.70
CA ALA A 60 -5.45 -0.56 -7.56
C ALA A 60 -4.79 0.79 -7.85
N ALA A 61 -3.64 0.82 -8.53
CA ALA A 61 -2.96 2.06 -8.91
C ALA A 61 -3.81 2.92 -9.87
N LYS A 62 -4.58 2.28 -10.75
CA LYS A 62 -5.56 2.95 -11.61
C LYS A 62 -6.73 3.51 -10.79
N THR A 63 -7.34 2.68 -9.94
CA THR A 63 -8.47 3.08 -9.07
C THR A 63 -8.07 4.22 -8.12
N VAL A 64 -6.87 4.19 -7.55
CA VAL A 64 -6.31 5.27 -6.73
C VAL A 64 -6.24 6.58 -7.52
N LYS A 65 -5.75 6.51 -8.77
CA LYS A 65 -5.65 7.69 -9.63
C LYS A 65 -7.02 8.26 -9.99
N GLU A 66 -7.97 7.41 -10.35
CA GLU A 66 -9.36 7.79 -10.66
C GLU A 66 -10.07 8.46 -9.48
N ASN A 67 -9.74 8.04 -8.25
CA ASN A 67 -10.29 8.62 -7.02
C ASN A 67 -9.47 9.79 -6.45
N PHE A 68 -8.51 10.33 -7.21
CA PHE A 68 -7.63 11.45 -6.80
C PHE A 68 -6.84 11.16 -5.50
N ILE A 69 -6.57 9.89 -5.21
CA ILE A 69 -5.77 9.46 -4.06
C ILE A 69 -4.29 9.59 -4.43
N THR A 70 -3.48 10.15 -3.53
CA THR A 70 -2.13 10.64 -3.84
C THR A 70 -1.02 9.59 -3.73
N MET A 71 -1.32 8.49 -3.04
CA MET A 71 -0.37 7.44 -2.68
C MET A 71 -1.09 6.10 -2.58
N LEU A 72 -0.42 5.03 -3.00
CA LEU A 72 -0.87 3.66 -2.84
C LEU A 72 0.11 2.92 -1.92
N ILE A 73 -0.39 2.40 -0.81
CA ILE A 73 0.30 1.46 0.06
C ILE A 73 -0.14 0.05 -0.32
N VAL A 74 0.84 -0.82 -0.52
CA VAL A 74 0.66 -2.22 -0.91
C VAL A 74 1.23 -3.11 0.18
N HIS A 75 0.36 -3.91 0.79
CA HIS A 75 0.75 -4.96 1.72
C HIS A 75 0.91 -6.30 0.99
N ALA A 76 1.99 -7.01 1.29
CA ALA A 76 2.20 -8.40 0.89
C ALA A 76 3.06 -9.11 1.94
N ASP A 77 2.65 -10.31 2.34
CA ASP A 77 3.38 -11.10 3.33
C ASP A 77 4.75 -11.58 2.79
N ALA A 78 5.71 -11.78 3.71
CA ALA A 78 6.97 -12.40 3.36
C ALA A 78 6.78 -13.91 3.16
N ASP A 79 7.05 -14.40 1.95
CA ASP A 79 6.93 -15.84 1.64
C ASP A 79 8.09 -16.69 2.25
N ALA A 80 9.04 -16.06 2.96
CA ALA A 80 10.24 -16.67 3.51
C ALA A 80 10.70 -15.93 4.78
N GLY A 81 11.74 -16.43 5.46
CA GLY A 81 12.33 -15.76 6.64
C GLY A 81 12.99 -14.40 6.38
N THR A 82 12.88 -13.87 5.15
CA THR A 82 13.36 -12.55 4.73
C THR A 82 12.40 -11.95 3.70
N ALA A 83 12.34 -10.63 3.59
CA ALA A 83 11.49 -9.93 2.61
C ALA A 83 12.03 -9.99 1.16
N GLU A 84 13.27 -10.47 0.94
CA GLU A 84 13.94 -10.40 -0.37
C GLU A 84 13.15 -11.09 -1.48
N HIS A 85 12.54 -12.24 -1.18
CA HIS A 85 11.73 -13.00 -2.13
C HIS A 85 10.48 -12.20 -2.54
N THR A 86 9.70 -11.72 -1.57
CA THR A 86 8.50 -10.91 -1.82
C THR A 86 8.82 -9.63 -2.58
N TYR A 87 9.92 -8.95 -2.26
CA TYR A 87 10.35 -7.79 -3.05
C TYR A 87 10.71 -8.16 -4.49
N SER A 88 11.48 -9.22 -4.69
CA SER A 88 11.99 -9.61 -6.01
C SER A 88 10.87 -10.06 -6.95
N TYR A 89 9.89 -10.83 -6.44
CA TYR A 89 8.89 -11.50 -7.27
C TYR A 89 7.47 -10.87 -7.22
N LYS A 90 7.13 -10.14 -6.15
CA LYS A 90 5.83 -9.44 -6.05
C LYS A 90 6.01 -7.93 -6.25
N ILE A 91 6.69 -7.25 -5.31
CA ILE A 91 6.71 -5.78 -5.25
C ILE A 91 7.46 -5.17 -6.44
N ASN A 92 8.68 -5.61 -6.72
CA ASN A 92 9.49 -5.05 -7.80
C ASN A 92 8.93 -5.40 -9.18
N SER A 93 8.41 -6.62 -9.35
CA SER A 93 7.71 -7.00 -10.57
C SER A 93 6.51 -6.09 -10.84
N ALA A 94 5.72 -5.79 -9.81
CA ALA A 94 4.62 -4.83 -9.92
C ALA A 94 5.08 -3.40 -10.21
N LYS A 95 6.16 -2.94 -9.56
CA LYS A 95 6.74 -1.61 -9.83
C LYS A 95 7.22 -1.46 -11.27
N VAL A 96 7.95 -2.44 -11.80
CA VAL A 96 8.43 -2.42 -13.20
C VAL A 96 7.26 -2.32 -14.18
N LEU A 97 6.19 -3.09 -13.96
CA LEU A 97 5.00 -3.02 -14.82
C LEU A 97 4.24 -1.71 -14.65
N LEU A 98 4.15 -1.19 -13.42
CA LEU A 98 3.55 0.10 -13.14
C LEU A 98 4.32 1.23 -13.82
N GLU A 99 5.66 1.21 -13.79
CA GLU A 99 6.55 2.20 -14.42
C GLU A 99 6.32 2.33 -15.92
N GLN A 100 5.96 1.23 -16.61
CA GLN A 100 5.64 1.21 -18.03
C GLN A 100 4.30 1.87 -18.38
N GLN A 101 3.42 2.09 -17.39
CA GLN A 101 2.12 2.72 -17.61
C GLN A 101 2.18 4.25 -17.67
N ASN A 102 1.12 4.88 -18.17
CA ASN A 102 1.03 6.35 -18.20
C ASN A 102 0.72 6.92 -16.80
N GLU A 103 1.52 7.89 -16.35
CA GLU A 103 1.34 8.58 -15.05
C GLU A 103 0.01 9.36 -14.92
N ARG A 104 -0.63 9.67 -16.06
CA ARG A 104 -1.95 10.31 -16.10
C ARG A 104 -3.06 9.34 -15.66
N ASP A 105 -2.87 8.06 -15.92
CA ASP A 105 -3.89 7.03 -15.70
C ASP A 105 -3.60 6.17 -14.46
N PHE A 106 -2.35 6.14 -13.99
CA PHE A 106 -1.92 5.31 -12.87
C PHE A 106 -1.17 6.11 -11.79
N CYS A 107 -1.43 5.81 -10.53
CA CYS A 107 -0.67 6.35 -9.41
C CYS A 107 0.69 5.64 -9.30
N LYS A 108 1.78 6.40 -9.45
CA LYS A 108 3.17 5.89 -9.37
C LYS A 108 3.74 5.91 -7.95
N ASN A 109 3.10 6.63 -7.03
CA ASN A 109 3.54 6.76 -5.64
C ASN A 109 3.18 5.50 -4.86
N LEU A 110 3.96 4.44 -5.07
CA LEU A 110 3.77 3.13 -4.45
C LEU A 110 4.72 2.93 -3.29
N ILE A 111 4.17 2.65 -2.12
CA ILE A 111 4.91 2.26 -0.91
C ILE A 111 4.55 0.81 -0.57
N ALA A 112 5.54 -0.03 -0.32
CA ALA A 112 5.32 -1.42 0.05
C ALA A 112 5.48 -1.63 1.55
N ILE A 113 4.60 -2.42 2.15
CA ILE A 113 4.72 -2.95 3.51
C ILE A 113 4.86 -4.47 3.38
N VAL A 114 6.02 -5.00 3.75
CA VAL A 114 6.32 -6.43 3.70
C VAL A 114 6.79 -6.88 5.08
N PRO A 115 5.93 -7.49 5.90
CA PRO A 115 6.34 -7.99 7.21
C PRO A 115 7.24 -9.23 7.06
N ILE A 116 8.39 -9.27 7.74
CA ILE A 116 9.35 -10.40 7.72
C ILE A 116 8.96 -11.50 8.72
N GLN A 117 8.11 -11.16 9.71
CA GLN A 117 7.46 -12.11 10.59
C GLN A 117 5.96 -11.83 10.53
N GLU A 118 5.16 -12.90 10.39
CA GLU A 118 3.71 -12.85 10.37
C GLU A 118 3.18 -11.95 11.48
N THR A 119 2.52 -10.86 11.09
CA THR A 119 1.83 -9.94 12.02
C THR A 119 0.76 -10.66 12.83
N GLU A 120 0.20 -11.76 12.32
CA GLU A 120 -0.77 -12.59 13.04
C GLU A 120 -0.17 -13.44 14.18
N SER A 121 1.15 -13.69 14.17
CA SER A 121 1.81 -14.38 15.29
C SER A 121 1.82 -13.55 16.57
N TRP A 122 1.68 -12.22 16.47
CA TRP A 122 1.61 -11.32 17.63
C TRP A 122 0.29 -11.40 18.39
N MET A 123 -0.80 -11.87 17.78
CA MET A 123 -2.07 -12.07 18.50
C MET A 123 -2.10 -13.35 19.35
N LEU A 124 -1.12 -14.25 19.17
CA LEU A 124 -1.05 -15.54 19.86
C LEU A 124 0.10 -15.63 20.87
N ALA A 125 0.88 -14.55 21.06
CA ALA A 125 2.02 -14.50 21.98
C ALA A 125 1.65 -13.92 23.36
#